data_AF-X6BRL3-F1
#
_entry.id   AF-X6BRL3-F1
#
_cell.length_a   1.000
_cell.length_b   1.000
_cell.length_c   1.000
_cell.angle_alpha   90.00
_cell.angle_beta   90.00
_cell.angle_gamma   90.00
#
_symmetry.space_group_name_H-M   'P 1'
#
loop_
_entity.id
_entity.type
_entity.pdbx_description
1 polymer ?
#
loop_
_entity_poly.entity_id
_entity_poly.type
_entity_poly.pdbx_seq_one_letter_code
_entity_poly.pdbx_strand_id
1 'polypeptide(L)'
;MTPTWDDPMFHPFLYGSGQGAEFRAGFYGLAGWHGEGHLLRALFEGVMFEHRRHIDVLKDAGVSFDKAVLSGGGSRSEHWPQIFADGLGVPITVPEARETGALGAAIGAGVAAGLFADYEAGVDAMTRSSAAYRPNPAMQDHYNRRYRAYCGLADTLRSFWAEHAAEPSRTPPSKPPQ
;
A
#
# COMPACT_ATOMS: atom_id res chain seq x y z
N MET A 1 4.12 19.35 2.95
CA MET A 1 2.80 19.96 3.21
C MET A 1 2.21 19.25 4.42
N THR A 2 1.74 20.01 5.41
CA THR A 2 1.13 19.44 6.62
C THR A 2 -0.25 18.89 6.26
N PRO A 3 -0.57 17.63 6.60
CA PRO A 3 -1.86 17.04 6.28
C PRO A 3 -3.00 17.77 6.95
N THR A 4 -4.10 17.94 6.22
CA THR A 4 -5.30 18.61 6.74
C THR A 4 -6.52 17.70 6.66
N TRP A 5 -7.61 18.12 7.29
CA TRP A 5 -8.87 17.40 7.22
C TRP A 5 -9.61 17.59 5.91
N ASP A 6 -9.31 18.67 5.20
CA ASP A 6 -9.92 18.99 3.90
C ASP A 6 -9.22 18.25 2.74
N ASP A 7 -8.07 17.60 3.00
CA ASP A 7 -7.32 16.89 1.97
C ASP A 7 -8.17 15.79 1.32
N PRO A 8 -8.18 15.71 -0.03
CA PRO A 8 -8.99 14.75 -0.77
C PRO A 8 -8.64 13.30 -0.42
N MET A 9 -9.55 12.39 -0.75
CA MET A 9 -9.38 10.95 -0.58
C MET A 9 -9.25 10.24 -1.92
N PHE A 10 -8.56 9.10 -1.92
CA PHE A 10 -8.42 8.25 -3.09
C PHE A 10 -8.75 6.81 -2.75
N HIS A 11 -9.65 6.18 -3.51
CA HIS A 11 -9.78 4.72 -3.53
C HIS A 11 -8.95 4.14 -4.67
N PRO A 12 -8.07 3.14 -4.42
CA PRO A 12 -7.11 2.64 -5.40
C PRO A 12 -7.62 1.48 -6.27
N PHE A 13 -8.93 1.27 -6.38
CA PHE A 13 -9.54 0.10 -7.03
C PHE A 13 -9.50 0.15 -8.58
N LEU A 14 -8.31 0.38 -9.15
CA LEU A 14 -8.10 0.49 -10.60
C LEU A 14 -8.47 -0.80 -11.35
N TYR A 15 -8.27 -1.94 -10.67
CA TYR A 15 -8.55 -3.28 -11.20
C TYR A 15 -9.61 -4.01 -10.36
N GLY A 16 -10.46 -3.27 -9.66
CA GLY A 16 -11.34 -3.81 -8.62
C GLY A 16 -10.64 -3.92 -7.27
N SER A 17 -11.31 -4.61 -6.34
CA SER A 17 -10.86 -4.88 -4.98
C SER A 17 -10.95 -6.38 -4.69
N GLY A 18 -10.25 -6.86 -3.66
CA GLY A 18 -10.48 -8.21 -3.13
C GLY A 18 -11.92 -8.44 -2.64
N GLN A 19 -12.69 -7.35 -2.43
CA GLN A 19 -14.10 -7.40 -2.06
C GLN A 19 -15.05 -7.50 -3.26
N GLY A 20 -14.58 -7.27 -4.48
CA GLY A 20 -15.43 -7.24 -5.68
C GLY A 20 -14.74 -6.60 -6.90
N ALA A 21 -14.98 -7.17 -8.08
CA ALA A 21 -14.44 -6.67 -9.35
C ALA A 21 -15.13 -5.38 -9.83
N GLU A 22 -16.30 -5.08 -9.29
CA GLU A 22 -17.12 -3.90 -9.56
C GLU A 22 -16.56 -2.62 -8.93
N PHE A 23 -15.70 -2.73 -7.91
CA PHE A 23 -15.09 -1.58 -7.25
C PHE A 23 -14.29 -0.75 -8.26
N ARG A 24 -14.35 0.58 -8.13
CA ARG A 24 -13.65 1.51 -9.03
C ARG A 24 -12.84 2.54 -8.27
N ALA A 25 -11.68 2.88 -8.84
CA ALA A 25 -10.83 3.94 -8.33
C ALA A 25 -11.50 5.31 -8.49
N GLY A 26 -11.14 6.25 -7.61
CA GLY A 26 -11.64 7.62 -7.71
C GLY A 26 -10.98 8.54 -6.70
N PHE A 27 -10.94 9.84 -7.04
CA PHE A 27 -10.63 10.91 -6.11
C PHE A 27 -11.92 11.55 -5.60
N TYR A 28 -11.98 11.84 -4.31
CA TYR A 28 -13.18 12.33 -3.64
C TYR A 28 -12.85 13.54 -2.75
N GLY A 29 -13.77 14.49 -2.64
CA GLY A 29 -13.57 15.71 -1.84
C GLY A 29 -12.63 16.72 -2.49
N LEU A 30 -12.48 16.71 -3.82
CA LEU A 30 -11.70 17.73 -4.52
C LEU A 30 -12.41 19.08 -4.51
N ALA A 31 -11.65 20.15 -4.29
CA ALA A 31 -12.10 21.53 -4.28
C ALA A 31 -11.14 22.39 -5.10
N GLY A 32 -11.57 23.59 -5.50
CA GLY A 32 -10.80 24.44 -6.43
C GLY A 32 -9.42 24.91 -5.93
N TRP A 33 -9.14 24.77 -4.63
CA TRP A 33 -7.84 25.08 -4.02
C TRP A 33 -6.92 23.86 -3.88
N HIS A 34 -7.39 22.65 -4.19
CA HIS A 34 -6.57 21.45 -4.16
C HIS A 34 -5.75 21.32 -5.45
N GLY A 35 -4.43 21.53 -5.33
CA GLY A 35 -3.46 21.28 -6.41
C GLY A 35 -2.88 19.86 -6.43
N GLU A 36 -1.96 19.61 -7.36
CA GLU A 36 -1.29 18.32 -7.62
C GLU A 36 -0.76 17.63 -6.36
N GLY A 37 -0.14 18.38 -5.44
CA GLY A 37 0.39 17.84 -4.19
C GLY A 37 -0.67 17.19 -3.29
N HIS A 38 -1.91 17.70 -3.29
CA HIS A 38 -3.03 17.11 -2.55
C HIS A 38 -3.48 15.80 -3.20
N LEU A 39 -3.55 15.74 -4.54
CA LEU A 39 -3.90 14.51 -5.25
C LEU A 39 -2.84 13.42 -5.05
N LEU A 40 -1.55 13.77 -5.17
CA LEU A 40 -0.47 12.81 -4.95
C LEU A 40 -0.49 12.27 -3.51
N ARG A 41 -0.72 13.14 -2.52
CA ARG A 41 -0.88 12.73 -1.13
C ARG A 41 -2.08 11.81 -0.94
N ALA A 42 -3.24 12.18 -1.49
CA ALA A 42 -4.45 11.36 -1.43
C ALA A 42 -4.20 9.96 -2.03
N LEU A 43 -3.49 9.88 -3.15
CA LEU A 43 -3.10 8.62 -3.77
C LEU A 43 -2.23 7.78 -2.84
N PHE A 44 -1.16 8.36 -2.28
CA PHE A 44 -0.27 7.66 -1.35
C PHE A 44 -0.99 7.16 -0.10
N GLU A 45 -1.87 7.99 0.46
CA GLU A 45 -2.70 7.63 1.61
C GLU A 45 -3.72 6.56 1.28
N GLY A 46 -4.41 6.66 0.14
CA GLY A 46 -5.40 5.68 -0.30
C GLY A 46 -4.81 4.28 -0.45
N VAL A 47 -3.62 4.18 -1.05
CA VAL A 47 -2.90 2.90 -1.14
C VAL A 47 -2.50 2.38 0.24
N MET A 48 -1.97 3.25 1.11
CA MET A 48 -1.63 2.87 2.48
C MET A 48 -2.86 2.39 3.27
N PHE A 49 -3.99 3.08 3.17
CA PHE A 49 -5.23 2.70 3.84
C PHE A 49 -5.75 1.35 3.36
N GLU A 50 -5.63 1.05 2.06
CA GLU A 50 -5.99 -0.27 1.55
C GLU A 50 -5.09 -1.38 2.11
N HIS A 51 -3.79 -1.12 2.27
CA HIS A 51 -2.89 -2.05 2.96
C HIS A 51 -3.26 -2.21 4.43
N ARG A 52 -3.61 -1.12 5.12
CA ARG A 52 -4.10 -1.16 6.50
C ARG A 52 -5.36 -2.02 6.60
N ARG A 53 -6.28 -1.93 5.65
CA ARG A 53 -7.48 -2.76 5.59
C ARG A 53 -7.16 -4.25 5.43
N HIS A 54 -6.25 -4.60 4.52
CA HIS A 54 -5.78 -5.99 4.40
C HIS A 54 -5.12 -6.49 5.68
N ILE A 55 -4.33 -5.64 6.33
CA ILE A 55 -3.69 -5.94 7.60
C ILE A 55 -4.72 -6.16 8.70
N ASP A 56 -5.78 -5.35 8.78
CA ASP A 56 -6.83 -5.52 9.78
C ASP A 56 -7.57 -6.86 9.58
N VAL A 57 -7.79 -7.29 8.33
CA VAL A 57 -8.31 -8.65 8.05
C VAL A 57 -7.36 -9.75 8.57
N LEU A 58 -6.05 -9.58 8.41
CA LEU A 58 -5.06 -10.52 8.95
C LEU A 58 -5.06 -10.52 10.49
N LYS A 59 -5.21 -9.36 11.13
CA LYS A 59 -5.32 -9.24 12.59
C LYS A 59 -6.56 -9.93 13.13
N ASP A 60 -7.69 -9.77 12.46
CA ASP A 60 -8.94 -10.47 12.82
C ASP A 60 -8.79 -11.99 12.69
N ALA A 61 -7.90 -12.46 11.82
CA ALA A 61 -7.51 -13.86 11.69
C ALA A 61 -6.42 -14.31 12.71
N GLY A 62 -6.02 -13.44 13.64
CA GLY A 62 -5.05 -13.75 14.69
C GLY A 62 -3.58 -13.51 14.32
N VAL A 63 -3.29 -12.91 13.16
CA VAL A 63 -1.92 -12.59 12.73
C VAL A 63 -1.50 -11.25 13.31
N SER A 64 -0.30 -11.18 13.90
CA SER A 64 0.28 -9.94 14.40
C SER A 64 1.62 -9.66 13.71
N PHE A 65 1.97 -8.37 13.64
CA PHE A 65 3.24 -7.89 13.12
C PHE A 65 3.65 -6.63 13.88
N ASP A 66 4.95 -6.44 14.04
CA ASP A 66 5.55 -5.34 14.80
C ASP A 66 6.45 -4.43 13.93
N LYS A 67 6.67 -4.80 12.67
CA LYS A 67 7.45 -4.06 11.67
C LYS A 67 7.02 -4.49 10.26
N ALA A 68 7.28 -3.66 9.27
CA ALA A 68 7.11 -4.02 7.87
C ALA A 68 8.25 -3.50 6.99
N VAL A 69 8.43 -4.11 5.83
CA VAL A 69 9.41 -3.71 4.81
C VAL A 69 8.65 -3.17 3.61
N LEU A 70 8.96 -1.95 3.17
CA LEU A 70 8.41 -1.38 1.95
C LEU A 70 9.44 -1.51 0.82
N SER A 71 9.09 -2.26 -0.23
CA SER A 71 9.94 -2.50 -1.39
C SER A 71 9.25 -2.08 -2.70
N GLY A 72 9.97 -2.15 -3.82
CA GLY A 72 9.48 -1.74 -5.14
C GLY A 72 9.60 -0.24 -5.40
N GLY A 73 9.13 0.23 -6.57
CA GLY A 73 9.35 1.60 -7.03
C GLY A 73 8.87 2.68 -6.04
N GLY A 74 7.81 2.39 -5.28
CA GLY A 74 7.25 3.28 -4.27
C GLY A 74 8.14 3.54 -3.06
N SER A 75 9.01 2.59 -2.70
CA SER A 75 9.88 2.72 -1.54
C SER A 75 11.01 3.74 -1.73
N ARG A 76 11.22 4.21 -2.97
CA ARG A 76 12.22 5.23 -3.32
C ARG A 76 11.78 6.66 -2.96
N SER A 77 10.51 6.86 -2.61
CA SER A 77 10.01 8.13 -2.09
C SER A 77 10.52 8.34 -0.66
N GLU A 78 10.92 9.56 -0.32
CA GLU A 78 11.24 9.91 1.08
C GLU A 78 9.99 10.04 1.95
N HIS A 79 8.82 10.26 1.34
CA HIS A 79 7.57 10.55 2.06
C HIS A 79 6.67 9.34 2.20
N TRP A 80 6.62 8.47 1.18
CA TRP A 80 5.67 7.36 1.19
C TRP A 80 5.95 6.31 2.28
N PRO A 81 7.21 5.90 2.56
CA PRO A 81 7.52 5.03 3.69
C PRO A 81 7.10 5.62 5.04
N GLN A 82 7.24 6.94 5.23
CA GLN A 82 6.80 7.62 6.45
C GLN A 82 5.26 7.60 6.57
N ILE A 83 4.52 7.81 5.48
CA ILE A 83 3.04 7.68 5.46
C ILE A 83 2.62 6.26 5.87
N PHE A 84 3.32 5.23 5.41
CA PHE A 84 3.09 3.85 5.84
C PHE A 84 3.39 3.65 7.33
N ALA A 85 4.51 4.19 7.83
CA ALA A 85 4.87 4.07 9.24
C ALA A 85 3.82 4.72 10.15
N ASP A 86 3.41 5.95 9.82
CA ASP A 86 2.41 6.70 10.56
C ASP A 86 1.02 6.05 10.46
N GLY A 87 0.65 5.58 9.27
CA GLY A 87 -0.67 5.03 8.99
C GLY A 87 -0.89 3.61 9.54
N LEU A 88 0.14 2.77 9.52
CA LEU A 88 0.11 1.40 10.07
C LEU A 88 0.45 1.36 11.56
N GLY A 89 1.15 2.36 12.07
CA GLY A 89 1.58 2.43 13.47
C GLY A 89 2.73 1.48 13.81
N VAL A 90 3.49 1.01 12.82
CA VAL A 90 4.70 0.18 13.02
C VAL A 90 5.89 0.76 12.27
N PRO A 91 7.14 0.46 12.68
CA PRO A 91 8.33 0.81 11.92
C PRO A 91 8.31 0.21 10.50
N ILE A 92 8.73 1.04 9.54
CA ILE A 92 8.91 0.65 8.14
C ILE A 92 10.39 0.73 7.78
N THR A 93 10.94 -0.34 7.21
CA THR A 93 12.28 -0.30 6.61
C THR A 93 12.20 -0.34 5.09
N VAL A 94 13.20 0.27 4.44
CA VAL A 94 13.37 0.24 2.99
C VAL A 94 14.64 -0.54 2.70
N PRO A 95 14.60 -1.59 1.85
CA PRO A 95 15.78 -2.38 1.52
C PRO A 95 16.75 -1.55 0.65
N GLU A 96 18.03 -1.88 0.73
CA GLU A 96 19.06 -1.36 -0.18
C GLU A 96 18.92 -1.98 -1.59
N ALA A 97 18.52 -3.24 -1.65
CA ALA A 97 18.32 -3.96 -2.89
C ALA A 97 17.14 -3.40 -3.70
N ARG A 98 17.40 -3.03 -4.96
CA ARG A 98 16.38 -2.54 -5.89
C ARG A 98 15.45 -3.65 -6.40
N GLU A 99 16.02 -4.84 -6.63
CA GLU A 99 15.32 -6.00 -7.16
C GLU A 99 15.14 -7.06 -6.06
N THR A 100 14.29 -6.78 -5.06
CA THR A 100 14.11 -7.66 -3.90
C THR A 100 13.63 -9.06 -4.27
N GLY A 101 12.83 -9.19 -5.34
CA GLY A 101 12.39 -10.49 -5.85
C GLY A 101 13.53 -11.33 -6.42
N ALA A 102 14.41 -10.72 -7.23
CA ALA A 102 15.60 -11.38 -7.76
C ALA A 102 16.58 -11.75 -6.64
N LEU A 103 16.75 -10.87 -5.64
CA LEU A 103 17.57 -11.17 -4.46
C LEU A 103 17.02 -12.36 -3.68
N GLY A 104 15.70 -12.45 -3.48
CA GLY A 104 15.07 -13.61 -2.85
C GLY A 104 15.32 -14.92 -3.61
N ALA A 105 15.25 -14.88 -4.94
CA ALA A 105 15.58 -16.04 -5.78
C ALA A 105 17.06 -16.45 -5.64
N ALA A 106 17.98 -15.48 -5.58
CA ALA A 106 19.40 -15.73 -5.36
C ALA A 106 19.68 -16.35 -3.98
N ILE A 107 19.01 -15.87 -2.93
CA ILE A 107 19.08 -16.47 -1.58
C ILE A 107 18.61 -17.93 -1.64
N GLY A 108 17.46 -18.20 -2.26
CA GLY A 108 16.94 -19.56 -2.41
C GLY A 108 17.89 -20.49 -3.17
N ALA A 109 18.52 -20.00 -4.25
CA ALA A 109 19.54 -20.74 -4.97
C ALA A 109 20.79 -21.00 -4.09
N GLY A 110 21.20 -20.03 -3.28
CA GLY A 110 22.32 -20.17 -2.34
C GLY A 110 22.07 -21.23 -1.27
N VAL A 111 20.85 -21.29 -0.71
CA VAL A 111 20.44 -22.35 0.22
C VAL A 111 20.47 -23.72 -0.47
N ALA A 112 19.88 -23.83 -1.68
CA ALA A 112 19.86 -25.08 -2.43
C ALA A 112 21.26 -25.58 -2.83
N ALA A 113 22.20 -24.65 -3.05
CA ALA A 113 23.60 -24.96 -3.35
C ALA A 113 24.46 -25.22 -2.11
N GLY A 114 23.91 -25.12 -0.89
CA GLY A 114 24.65 -25.30 0.37
C GLY A 114 25.58 -24.14 0.73
N LEU A 115 25.41 -22.96 0.12
CA LEU A 115 26.16 -21.75 0.46
C LEU A 115 25.67 -21.10 1.77
N PHE A 116 24.39 -21.30 2.10
CA PHE A 116 23.78 -20.90 3.36
C PHE A 116 23.12 -22.10 4.02
N ALA A 117 23.12 -22.13 5.35
CA ALA A 117 22.54 -23.22 6.12
C ALA A 117 21.00 -23.29 5.96
N ASP A 118 20.37 -22.12 5.90
CA ASP A 118 18.92 -21.91 5.78
C ASP A 118 18.64 -20.53 5.16
N TYR A 119 17.35 -20.21 5.01
CA TYR A 119 16.92 -18.94 4.42
C TYR A 119 17.29 -17.76 5.31
N GLU A 120 17.17 -17.90 6.62
CA GLU A 120 17.51 -16.90 7.62
C GLU A 120 18.98 -16.48 7.48
N ALA A 121 19.91 -17.43 7.40
CA ALA A 121 21.33 -17.17 7.17
C ALA A 121 21.58 -16.46 5.83
N GLY A 122 20.86 -16.84 4.78
CA GLY A 122 20.97 -16.18 3.48
C GLY A 122 20.41 -14.76 3.49
N VAL A 123 19.30 -14.52 4.18
CA VAL A 123 18.70 -13.18 4.35
C VAL A 123 19.64 -12.29 5.16
N ASP A 124 20.20 -12.77 6.26
CA ASP A 124 21.13 -12.02 7.09
C ASP A 124 22.43 -11.68 6.33
N ALA A 125 22.92 -12.59 5.50
CA ALA A 125 24.14 -12.38 4.72
C ALA A 125 23.93 -11.44 3.52
N MET A 126 22.76 -11.45 2.89
CA MET A 126 22.55 -10.82 1.58
C MET A 126 21.62 -9.60 1.61
N THR A 127 20.92 -9.33 2.71
CA THR A 127 19.99 -8.18 2.79
C THR A 127 20.52 -7.06 3.69
N ARG A 128 20.22 -5.83 3.29
CA ARG A 128 20.57 -4.60 4.00
C ARG A 128 19.41 -3.63 3.90
N SER A 129 19.21 -2.82 4.94
CA SER A 129 18.24 -1.70 4.91
C SER A 129 18.97 -0.40 4.58
N SER A 130 18.42 0.37 3.64
CA SER A 130 18.94 1.70 3.28
C SER A 130 18.34 2.81 4.15
N ALA A 131 17.10 2.63 4.64
CA ALA A 131 16.43 3.59 5.51
C ALA A 131 15.45 2.90 6.47
N ALA A 132 15.14 3.59 7.57
CA ALA A 132 14.14 3.17 8.55
C ALA A 132 13.29 4.36 8.98
N TYR A 133 11.98 4.16 9.05
CA TYR A 133 10.98 5.16 9.36
C TYR A 133 10.19 4.69 10.58
N ARG A 134 10.07 5.55 11.58
CA ARG A 134 9.32 5.25 12.81
C ARG A 134 7.98 6.00 12.78
N PRO A 135 6.90 5.40 13.31
CA PRO A 135 5.63 6.09 13.43
C PRO A 135 5.79 7.37 14.23
N ASN A 136 5.23 8.46 13.71
CA ASN A 136 5.11 9.72 14.42
C ASN A 136 3.83 9.72 15.28
N PRO A 137 3.94 9.73 16.62
CA PRO A 137 2.76 9.71 17.51
C PRO A 137 1.80 10.87 17.27
N ALA A 138 2.29 12.03 16.85
CA ALA A 138 1.46 13.20 16.56
C ALA A 138 0.51 12.99 15.36
N MET A 139 0.80 12.02 14.50
CA MET A 139 0.00 11.70 13.32
C MET A 139 -0.99 10.55 13.54
N GLN A 140 -0.94 9.88 14.68
CA GLN A 140 -1.74 8.68 14.93
C GLN A 140 -3.24 8.96 14.86
N ASP A 141 -3.71 9.98 15.58
CA ASP A 141 -5.13 10.37 15.57
C ASP A 141 -5.59 10.84 14.19
N HIS A 142 -4.70 11.55 13.49
CA HIS A 142 -4.94 12.00 12.13
C HIS A 142 -5.23 10.83 11.19
N TYR A 143 -4.33 9.86 11.13
CA TYR A 143 -4.47 8.69 10.26
C TYR A 143 -5.59 7.75 10.68
N ASN A 144 -5.82 7.56 11.99
CA ASN A 144 -6.93 6.76 12.48
C ASN A 144 -8.29 7.34 12.09
N ARG A 145 -8.43 8.66 12.10
CA ARG A 145 -9.66 9.32 11.65
C ARG A 145 -9.81 9.26 10.14
N ARG A 146 -8.76 9.55 9.37
CA ARG A 146 -8.81 9.45 7.90
C ARG A 146 -9.08 8.02 7.43
N TYR A 147 -8.51 7.01 8.09
CA TYR A 147 -8.78 5.61 7.78
C TYR A 147 -10.25 5.23 7.98
N ARG A 148 -10.87 5.65 9.09
CA ARG A 148 -12.32 5.44 9.30
C ARG A 148 -13.17 6.09 8.21
N ALA A 149 -12.80 7.31 7.80
CA ALA A 149 -13.49 8.00 6.72
C ALA A 149 -13.28 7.30 5.36
N TYR A 150 -12.07 6.81 5.08
CA TYR A 150 -11.76 5.98 3.91
C TYR A 150 -12.66 4.74 3.85
N CYS A 151 -12.76 3.95 4.93
CA CYS A 151 -13.63 2.77 4.97
C CYS A 151 -15.10 3.14 4.80
N GLY A 152 -15.57 4.17 5.52
CA GLY A 152 -16.96 4.64 5.42
C GLY A 152 -17.34 5.15 4.02
N LEU A 153 -16.40 5.78 3.31
CA LEU A 153 -16.58 6.20 1.93
C LEU A 153 -16.71 4.99 0.99
N ALA A 154 -15.86 3.97 1.13
CA ALA A 154 -15.96 2.74 0.35
C ALA A 154 -17.32 2.05 0.57
N ASP A 155 -17.78 1.99 1.82
CA ASP A 155 -19.07 1.40 2.15
C ASP A 155 -20.24 2.19 1.57
N THR A 156 -20.14 3.52 1.56
CA THR A 156 -21.15 4.40 0.95
C THR A 156 -21.24 4.22 -0.57
N LEU A 157 -20.10 4.05 -1.24
CA LEU A 157 -20.03 3.89 -2.70
C LEU A 157 -20.32 2.46 -3.17
N ARG A 158 -20.45 1.50 -2.26
CA ARG A 158 -20.62 0.07 -2.59
C ARG A 158 -21.83 -0.18 -3.49
N SER A 159 -23.00 0.36 -3.16
CA SER A 159 -24.20 0.17 -3.99
C SER A 159 -24.04 0.83 -5.35
N PHE A 160 -23.45 2.02 -5.39
CA PHE A 160 -23.17 2.73 -6.63
C PHE A 160 -22.29 1.89 -7.57
N TRP A 161 -21.20 1.31 -7.05
CA TRP A 161 -20.34 0.42 -7.84
C TRP A 161 -21.06 -0.85 -8.30
N ALA A 162 -21.92 -1.44 -7.46
CA ALA A 162 -22.69 -2.63 -7.83
C ALA A 162 -23.69 -2.34 -8.96
N GLU A 163 -24.40 -1.21 -8.91
CA GLU A 163 -25.36 -0.81 -9.94
C GLU A 163 -24.70 -0.43 -11.27
N HIS A 164 -23.48 0.12 -11.21
CA HIS A 164 -22.74 0.60 -12.37
C HIS A 164 -21.57 -0.33 -12.73
N ALA A 165 -21.60 -1.57 -12.23
CA ALA A 165 -20.67 -2.60 -12.65
C ALA A 165 -20.85 -2.77 -14.15
N ALA A 166 -19.80 -2.48 -14.93
CA ALA A 166 -19.84 -2.72 -16.36
C ALA A 166 -20.29 -4.16 -16.60
N GLU A 167 -21.30 -4.36 -17.47
CA GLU A 167 -21.62 -5.69 -17.95
C GLU A 167 -20.31 -6.35 -18.41
N PRO A 168 -20.05 -7.62 -18.05
CA PRO A 168 -18.81 -8.27 -18.43
C PRO A 168 -18.70 -8.25 -19.96
N SER A 169 -17.91 -7.32 -20.49
CA SER A 169 -17.61 -7.27 -21.91
C SER A 169 -16.98 -8.61 -22.27
N ARG A 170 -17.63 -9.37 -23.16
CA ARG A 170 -17.20 -10.72 -23.59
C ARG A 170 -15.90 -10.71 -24.41
N THR A 171 -15.05 -9.69 -24.27
CA THR A 171 -13.81 -9.57 -25.04
C THR A 171 -12.78 -8.79 -24.22
N PRO A 172 -11.71 -9.44 -23.72
CA PRO A 172 -10.60 -8.71 -23.14
C PRO A 172 -9.95 -7.81 -24.21
N PRO A 173 -9.47 -6.60 -23.86
CA PRO A 173 -8.74 -5.75 -24.81
C PRO A 173 -7.51 -6.50 -25.32
N SER A 174 -7.33 -6.50 -26.64
CA SER A 174 -6.13 -7.06 -27.28
C SER A 174 -4.90 -6.32 -26.77
N LYS A 175 -3.85 -7.07 -26.36
CA LYS A 175 -2.56 -6.46 -26.06
C LYS A 175 -2.06 -5.71 -27.31
N PRO A 176 -1.51 -4.48 -27.16
CA PRO A 176 -0.85 -3.82 -28.28
C PRO A 176 0.33 -4.68 -28.77
N PRO A 177 0.64 -4.65 -30.08
CA PRO A 177 1.76 -5.40 -30.64
C PRO A 177 3.08 -4.95 -30.00
N GLN A 178 3.94 -5.92 -29.71
CA GLN A 178 5.35 -5.69 -29.32
C GLN A 178 6.16 -5.16 -30.50
#